data_AF-D8FI27-F1
#
_entry.id   AF-D8FI27-F1
#
_cell.length_a   1.000
_cell.length_b   1.000
_cell.length_c   1.000
_cell.angle_alpha   90.00
_cell.angle_beta   90.00
_cell.angle_gamma   90.00
#
_symmetry.space_group_name_H-M   'P 1'
#
loop_
_entity.id
_entity.type
_entity.pdbx_description
1 polymer ?
#
loop_
_entity_poly.entity_id
_entity_poly.type
_entity_poly.pdbx_seq_one_letter_code
_entity_poly.pdbx_strand_id
1 'polypeptide(L)'
;MIYFCRYSNLQENTNPILINYLSKKLGIISHYLSDYCCYPHAYRMTFFDDMKAHIKYESDLNVYVLSQKFKEENYEYVINTKNLDLFENVDKKLKVRVKEYIETVICEYKNAPISFDTDMNFALDISSKIASFVIESALVYNEDLEIQFS
;
A
#
# COMPACT_ATOMS: atom_id res chain seq x y z
N MET A 1 -2.11 9.41 3.85
CA MET A 1 -1.53 9.24 2.49
C MET A 1 -1.14 10.55 1.78
N ILE A 2 -1.94 11.63 1.84
CA ILE A 2 -1.54 12.96 1.31
C ILE A 2 -0.18 13.46 1.91
N TYR A 3 0.20 12.96 3.08
CA TYR A 3 1.42 13.36 3.80
C TYR A 3 2.68 12.55 3.45
N PHE A 4 2.58 11.33 2.92
CA PHE A 4 3.76 10.51 2.61
C PHE A 4 4.63 11.18 1.53
N CYS A 5 3.99 11.80 0.53
CA CYS A 5 4.67 12.58 -0.51
C CYS A 5 5.19 13.95 -0.03
N ARG A 6 4.77 14.44 1.15
CA ARG A 6 5.29 15.70 1.72
C ARG A 6 6.62 15.50 2.47
N TYR A 7 6.89 14.29 2.94
CA TYR A 7 8.08 13.96 3.75
C TYR A 7 9.13 13.11 3.02
N SER A 8 8.80 12.53 1.87
CA SER A 8 9.80 11.98 0.96
C SER A 8 10.69 13.13 0.49
N ASN A 9 11.93 13.14 0.98
CA ASN A 9 12.95 14.14 0.74
C ASN A 9 13.44 14.08 -0.72
N LEU A 10 12.53 14.30 -1.67
CA LEU A 10 12.82 14.52 -3.10
C LEU A 10 13.39 15.93 -3.27
N GLN A 11 14.47 16.22 -2.54
CA GLN A 11 15.16 17.50 -2.58
C GLN A 11 16.15 17.47 -3.73
N GLU A 12 15.68 17.90 -4.89
CA GLU A 12 16.24 19.00 -5.70
C GLU A 12 15.45 19.05 -7.03
N ASN A 13 14.77 20.17 -7.32
CA ASN A 13 14.03 20.43 -8.56
C ASN A 13 12.87 19.47 -8.95
N THR A 14 12.05 19.03 -8.00
CA THR A 14 10.85 18.25 -8.37
C THR A 14 9.74 19.12 -8.98
N ASN A 15 9.34 18.79 -10.22
CA ASN A 15 8.17 19.37 -10.88
C ASN A 15 6.88 19.05 -10.07
N PRO A 16 6.16 20.07 -9.55
CA PRO A 16 4.93 19.85 -8.76
C PRO A 16 3.86 19.04 -9.49
N ILE A 17 3.79 19.15 -10.82
CA ILE A 17 2.86 18.38 -11.66
C ILE A 17 3.20 16.90 -11.59
N LEU A 18 4.49 16.55 -11.65
CA LEU A 18 4.96 15.17 -11.58
C LEU A 18 4.69 14.57 -10.20
N ILE A 19 4.97 15.33 -9.12
CA ILE A 19 4.64 14.88 -7.74
C ILE A 19 3.15 14.62 -7.62
N ASN A 20 2.31 15.55 -8.07
CA ASN A 20 0.85 15.40 -8.00
C ASN A 20 0.36 14.19 -8.79
N TYR A 21 0.94 13.95 -9.98
CA TYR A 21 0.61 12.79 -10.80
C TYR A 21 1.02 11.48 -10.12
N LEU A 22 2.25 11.37 -9.62
CA LEU A 22 2.73 10.20 -8.89
C LEU A 22 1.88 9.93 -7.64
N SER A 23 1.62 10.98 -6.85
CA SER A 23 0.78 10.92 -5.64
C SER A 23 -0.61 10.39 -5.96
N LYS A 24 -1.21 10.85 -7.06
CA LYS A 24 -2.51 10.34 -7.52
C LYS A 24 -2.46 8.86 -7.91
N LYS A 25 -1.41 8.42 -8.60
CA LYS A 25 -1.25 7.01 -8.98
C LYS A 25 -1.02 6.11 -7.77
N LEU A 26 -0.17 6.52 -6.84
CA LEU A 26 0.04 5.83 -5.57
C LEU A 26 -1.24 5.78 -4.73
N GLY A 27 -2.04 6.86 -4.73
CA GLY A 27 -3.35 6.88 -4.08
C GLY A 27 -4.32 5.85 -4.65
N ILE A 28 -4.37 5.70 -5.98
CA ILE A 28 -5.20 4.67 -6.63
C ILE A 28 -4.72 3.26 -6.26
N ILE A 29 -3.41 3.01 -6.32
CA ILE A 29 -2.83 1.71 -5.96
C ILE A 29 -3.19 1.37 -4.51
N SER A 30 -2.96 2.31 -3.60
CA SER A 30 -3.19 2.09 -2.18
C SER A 30 -4.67 1.91 -1.84
N HIS A 31 -5.58 2.59 -2.53
CA HIS A 31 -7.01 2.35 -2.38
C HIS A 31 -7.37 0.88 -2.65
N TYR A 32 -6.92 0.34 -3.79
CA TYR A 32 -7.18 -1.07 -4.09
C TYR A 32 -6.48 -2.03 -3.13
N LEU A 33 -5.28 -1.70 -2.63
CA LEU A 33 -4.61 -2.52 -1.61
C LEU A 33 -5.37 -2.51 -0.29
N SER A 34 -5.90 -1.36 0.13
CA SER A 34 -6.77 -1.24 1.31
C SER A 34 -8.04 -2.08 1.15
N ASP A 35 -8.66 -2.09 -0.03
CA ASP A 35 -9.83 -2.93 -0.27
C ASP A 35 -9.49 -4.42 -0.09
N TYR A 36 -8.33 -4.89 -0.54
CA TYR A 36 -7.92 -6.29 -0.30
C TYR A 36 -7.68 -6.64 1.17
N CYS A 37 -7.31 -5.65 1.99
CA CYS A 37 -7.08 -5.77 3.44
C CYS A 37 -8.29 -5.28 4.28
N CYS A 38 -9.47 -5.15 3.67
CA CYS A 38 -10.69 -4.73 4.35
C CYS A 38 -11.60 -5.95 4.54
N TYR A 39 -12.07 -6.18 5.76
CA TYR A 39 -12.77 -7.42 6.11
C TYR A 39 -13.96 -7.73 5.18
N PRO A 40 -14.92 -6.81 4.93
CA PRO A 40 -16.02 -7.06 4.00
C PRO A 40 -15.57 -7.48 2.59
N HIS A 41 -14.49 -6.90 2.08
CA HIS A 41 -13.96 -7.19 0.74
C HIS A 41 -13.16 -8.49 0.68
N ALA A 42 -12.31 -8.74 1.68
CA ALA A 42 -11.48 -9.95 1.75
C ALA A 42 -12.31 -11.23 1.82
N TYR A 43 -13.50 -11.16 2.43
CA TYR A 43 -14.46 -12.25 2.59
C TYR A 43 -15.65 -12.18 1.63
N ARG A 44 -15.63 -11.27 0.65
CA ARG A 44 -16.64 -11.14 -0.41
C ARG A 44 -18.07 -10.97 0.10
N MET A 45 -18.25 -10.22 1.20
CA MET A 45 -19.56 -9.85 1.74
C MET A 45 -20.26 -8.91 0.75
N THR A 46 -20.95 -9.49 -0.24
CA THR A 46 -21.43 -8.77 -1.42
C THR A 46 -22.92 -9.02 -1.71
N PHE A 47 -23.65 -7.90 -1.80
CA PHE A 47 -24.95 -7.64 -2.43
C PHE A 47 -26.25 -8.32 -1.97
N PHE A 48 -26.32 -9.61 -1.61
CA PHE A 48 -27.65 -10.22 -1.41
C PHE A 48 -28.21 -10.10 0.01
N ASP A 49 -27.38 -10.26 1.06
CA ASP A 49 -27.85 -10.17 2.46
C ASP A 49 -27.07 -9.16 3.33
N ASP A 50 -25.82 -8.86 2.98
CA ASP A 50 -24.88 -8.16 3.89
C ASP A 50 -24.54 -6.71 3.51
N MET A 51 -25.16 -6.11 2.49
CA MET A 51 -24.77 -4.77 2.01
C MET A 51 -24.89 -3.70 3.09
N LYS A 52 -25.93 -3.75 3.93
CA LYS A 52 -26.08 -2.82 5.06
C LYS A 52 -24.97 -3.00 6.10
N ALA A 53 -24.58 -4.24 6.38
CA ALA A 53 -23.51 -4.57 7.30
C ALA A 53 -22.15 -4.12 6.74
N HIS A 54 -21.92 -4.31 5.44
CA HIS A 54 -20.74 -3.85 4.71
C HIS A 54 -20.57 -2.33 4.85
N ILE A 55 -21.57 -1.56 4.43
CA ILE A 55 -21.53 -0.08 4.49
C ILE A 55 -21.35 0.41 5.93
N LYS A 56 -22.04 -0.24 6.89
CA LYS A 56 -21.89 0.10 8.30
C LYS A 56 -20.46 -0.16 8.79
N TYR A 57 -19.89 -1.32 8.46
CA TYR A 57 -18.53 -1.68 8.84
C TYR A 57 -17.52 -0.66 8.31
N GLU A 58 -17.59 -0.32 7.02
CA GLU A 58 -16.68 0.67 6.42
C GLU A 58 -16.83 2.05 7.04
N SER A 59 -18.06 2.49 7.33
CA SER A 59 -18.30 3.76 8.00
C SER A 59 -17.71 3.77 9.41
N ASP A 60 -17.88 2.69 10.17
CA ASP A 60 -17.37 2.56 11.53
C ASP A 60 -15.83 2.48 11.51
N LEU A 61 -15.24 1.74 10.56
CA LEU A 61 -13.80 1.66 10.34
C LEU A 61 -13.21 3.03 10.01
N ASN A 62 -13.85 3.83 9.15
CA ASN A 62 -13.38 5.17 8.83
C ASN A 62 -13.37 6.09 10.07
N VAL A 63 -14.41 6.02 10.92
CA VAL A 63 -14.43 6.75 12.20
C VAL A 63 -13.31 6.27 13.11
N TYR A 64 -13.08 4.95 13.19
CA TYR A 64 -12.00 4.36 13.97
C TYR A 64 -10.63 4.89 13.51
N VAL A 65 -10.30 4.80 12.23
CA VAL A 65 -9.02 5.27 11.66
C VAL A 65 -8.80 6.75 11.94
N LEU A 66 -9.84 7.59 11.78
CA LEU A 66 -9.75 9.03 12.06
C LEU A 66 -9.54 9.36 13.54
N SER A 67 -9.97 8.48 14.44
CA SER A 67 -9.73 8.61 15.89
C SER A 67 -8.31 8.20 16.29
N GLN A 68 -7.64 7.38 15.48
CA GLN A 68 -6.31 6.81 15.73
C GLN A 68 -5.16 7.62 15.11
N LYS A 69 -5.36 8.91 14.79
CA LYS A 69 -4.34 9.78 14.14
C LYS A 69 -2.96 9.77 14.80
N PHE A 70 -2.88 9.49 16.10
CA PHE A 70 -1.61 9.40 16.84
C PHE A 70 -0.76 8.16 16.47
N LYS A 71 -1.35 7.11 15.90
CA LYS A 71 -0.62 5.90 15.49
C LYS A 71 0.28 6.12 14.26
N GLU A 72 0.15 7.23 13.54
CA GLU A 72 1.05 7.56 12.41
C GLU A 72 2.51 7.78 12.87
N GLU A 73 2.72 8.23 14.11
CA GLU A 73 4.06 8.48 14.67
C GLU A 73 4.73 7.21 15.23
N ASN A 74 3.94 6.16 15.49
CA ASN A 74 4.39 4.88 16.06
C ASN A 74 4.00 3.72 15.13
N TYR A 75 4.20 3.92 13.83
CA TYR A 75 3.95 2.91 12.82
C TYR A 75 4.82 1.67 13.05
N GLU A 76 4.18 0.52 13.22
CA GLU A 76 4.83 -0.78 13.34
C GLU A 76 4.51 -1.64 12.10
N TYR A 77 5.53 -2.33 11.60
CA TYR A 77 5.37 -3.31 10.53
C TYR A 77 4.60 -4.52 11.07
N VAL A 78 3.49 -4.88 10.41
CA VAL A 78 2.65 -6.04 10.78
C VAL A 78 2.75 -7.18 9.77
N ILE A 79 3.24 -6.89 8.56
CA ILE A 79 3.42 -7.86 7.48
C ILE A 79 4.79 -8.54 7.63
N ASN A 80 4.77 -9.86 7.77
CA ASN A 80 5.98 -10.68 7.88
C ASN A 80 6.56 -11.06 6.51
N THR A 81 5.73 -11.02 5.46
CA THR A 81 6.17 -11.24 4.08
C THR A 81 7.36 -10.33 3.75
N LYS A 82 8.44 -10.94 3.25
CA LYS A 82 9.65 -10.24 2.81
C LYS A 82 9.28 -9.18 1.76
N ASN A 83 9.85 -8.00 1.92
CA ASN A 83 9.66 -6.90 0.98
C ASN A 83 10.09 -7.29 -0.45
N LEU A 84 9.41 -6.71 -1.44
CA LEU A 84 9.81 -6.83 -2.84
C LEU A 84 11.19 -6.21 -3.06
N ASP A 85 12.01 -6.89 -3.84
CA ASP A 85 13.34 -6.44 -4.26
C ASP A 85 13.39 -6.47 -5.79
N LEU A 86 13.84 -5.37 -6.40
CA LEU A 86 13.89 -5.23 -7.85
C LEU A 86 14.81 -6.28 -8.51
N PHE A 87 15.92 -6.61 -7.83
CA PHE A 87 17.01 -7.46 -8.31
C PHE A 87 16.88 -8.92 -7.90
N GLU A 88 15.95 -9.25 -7.01
CA GLU A 88 15.69 -10.64 -6.62
C GLU A 88 14.79 -11.36 -7.65
N ASN A 89 15.15 -12.60 -8.01
CA ASN A 89 14.38 -13.43 -8.95
C ASN A 89 14.12 -12.74 -10.31
N VAL A 90 15.13 -12.07 -10.87
CA VAL A 90 15.00 -11.30 -12.13
C VAL A 90 14.53 -12.11 -13.33
N ASP A 91 14.76 -13.42 -13.34
CA ASP A 91 14.23 -14.33 -14.38
C ASP A 91 12.70 -14.34 -14.42
N LYS A 92 12.06 -13.95 -13.31
CA LYS A 92 10.61 -13.85 -13.19
C LYS A 92 10.14 -12.42 -13.47
N LYS A 93 9.20 -12.31 -14.40
CA LYS A 93 8.56 -11.03 -14.77
C LYS A 93 8.08 -10.28 -13.53
N LEU A 94 8.44 -9.00 -13.41
CA LEU A 94 8.10 -8.15 -12.26
C LEU A 94 6.61 -8.18 -11.91
N LYS A 95 5.72 -8.12 -12.91
CA LYS A 95 4.27 -8.24 -12.71
C LYS A 95 3.86 -9.49 -11.93
N VAL A 96 4.51 -10.62 -12.19
CA VAL A 96 4.22 -11.88 -11.50
C VAL A 96 4.75 -11.82 -10.07
N ARG A 97 5.95 -11.31 -9.85
CA ARG A 97 6.54 -11.12 -8.52
C ARG A 97 5.68 -10.21 -7.62
N VAL A 98 5.26 -9.06 -8.14
CA VAL A 98 4.37 -8.12 -7.42
C VAL A 98 3.03 -8.78 -7.09
N LYS A 99 2.45 -9.53 -8.04
CA LYS A 99 1.19 -10.24 -7.82
C LYS A 99 1.32 -11.26 -6.67
N GLU A 100 2.34 -12.09 -6.71
CA GLU A 100 2.55 -13.12 -5.69
C GLU A 100 2.85 -12.53 -4.32
N TYR A 101 3.60 -11.43 -4.26
CA TYR A 101 3.80 -10.69 -3.02
C TYR A 101 2.46 -10.23 -2.44
N ILE A 102 1.60 -9.58 -3.25
CA ILE A 102 0.27 -9.14 -2.80
C ILE A 102 -0.55 -10.35 -2.34
N GLU A 103 -0.61 -11.43 -3.11
CA GLU A 103 -1.36 -12.64 -2.73
C GLU A 103 -0.86 -13.26 -1.42
N THR A 104 0.46 -13.23 -1.17
CA THR A 104 1.06 -13.72 0.08
C THR A 104 0.66 -12.84 1.26
N VAL A 105 0.75 -11.52 1.11
CA VAL A 105 0.32 -10.57 2.15
C VAL A 105 -1.17 -10.70 2.46
N ILE A 106 -2.02 -10.86 1.44
CA ILE A 106 -3.47 -11.07 1.66
C ILE A 106 -3.74 -12.41 2.35
N CYS A 107 -2.90 -13.43 2.11
CA CYS A 107 -2.97 -14.67 2.87
C CYS A 107 -2.63 -14.44 4.36
N GLU A 108 -1.58 -13.68 4.66
CA GLU A 108 -1.22 -13.29 6.03
C GLU A 108 -2.36 -12.51 6.71
N TYR A 109 -2.93 -11.51 6.03
CA TYR A 109 -4.07 -10.74 6.51
C TYR A 109 -5.25 -11.63 6.90
N LYS A 110 -5.60 -12.60 6.04
CA LYS A 110 -6.72 -13.53 6.31
C LYS A 110 -6.49 -14.45 7.50
N ASN A 111 -5.23 -14.67 7.87
CA ASN A 111 -4.85 -15.47 9.05
C ASN A 111 -4.74 -14.62 10.33
N ALA A 112 -4.78 -13.30 10.23
CA ALA A 112 -4.78 -12.40 11.37
C ALA A 112 -6.18 -12.29 12.00
N PRO A 113 -6.28 -11.90 13.29
CA PRO A 113 -7.56 -11.66 13.94
C PRO A 113 -8.37 -10.59 13.20
N ILE A 114 -9.67 -10.82 13.00
CA ILE A 114 -10.55 -9.82 12.38
C ILE A 114 -10.74 -8.66 13.35
N SER A 115 -10.28 -7.47 12.97
CA SER A 115 -10.46 -6.25 13.76
C SER A 115 -10.20 -5.00 12.92
N PHE A 116 -10.68 -3.85 13.37
CA PHE A 116 -10.34 -2.57 12.73
C PHE A 116 -8.84 -2.25 12.80
N ASP A 117 -8.13 -2.68 13.86
CA ASP A 117 -6.68 -2.53 13.93
C ASP A 117 -5.98 -3.36 12.85
N THR A 118 -6.44 -4.58 12.63
CA THR A 118 -5.90 -5.46 11.58
C THR A 118 -6.09 -4.84 10.21
N ASP A 119 -7.31 -4.40 9.88
CA ASP A 119 -7.62 -3.76 8.59
C ASP A 119 -6.77 -2.51 8.37
N MET A 120 -6.72 -1.63 9.38
CA MET A 120 -5.95 -0.39 9.33
C MET A 120 -4.44 -0.65 9.18
N ASN A 121 -3.87 -1.52 10.01
CA ASN A 121 -2.43 -1.77 10.04
C ASN A 121 -1.95 -2.48 8.77
N PHE A 122 -2.67 -3.50 8.30
CA PHE A 122 -2.32 -4.19 7.05
C PHE A 122 -2.46 -3.26 5.85
N ALA A 123 -3.54 -2.46 5.78
CA ALA A 123 -3.74 -1.50 4.69
C ALA A 123 -2.62 -0.45 4.66
N LEU A 124 -2.23 0.07 5.83
CA LEU A 124 -1.15 1.05 5.95
C LEU A 124 0.20 0.43 5.57
N ASP A 125 0.48 -0.79 6.03
CA ASP A 125 1.78 -1.44 5.82
C ASP A 125 1.99 -1.88 4.36
N ILE A 126 1.02 -2.58 3.76
CA ILE A 126 1.12 -2.99 2.36
C ILE A 126 1.23 -1.78 1.43
N SER A 127 0.48 -0.70 1.71
CA SER A 127 0.51 0.52 0.92
C SER A 127 1.87 1.21 1.04
N SER A 128 2.43 1.27 2.25
CA SER A 128 3.75 1.85 2.50
C SER A 128 4.85 1.05 1.80
N LYS A 129 4.86 -0.28 1.96
CA LYS A 129 5.83 -1.17 1.30
C LYS A 129 5.77 -1.08 -0.23
N ILE A 130 4.57 -1.10 -0.82
CA ILE A 130 4.41 -0.98 -2.28
C ILE A 130 4.78 0.42 -2.77
N ALA A 131 4.41 1.49 -2.04
CA ALA A 131 4.80 2.85 -2.41
C ALA A 131 6.32 3.03 -2.37
N SER A 132 6.99 2.55 -1.33
CA SER A 132 8.45 2.54 -1.23
C SER A 132 9.06 1.76 -2.40
N PHE A 133 8.58 0.55 -2.68
CA PHE A 133 9.08 -0.25 -3.81
C PHE A 133 8.95 0.48 -5.17
N VAL A 134 7.82 1.16 -5.41
CA VAL A 134 7.61 1.94 -6.65
C VAL A 134 8.59 3.12 -6.73
N ILE A 135 8.80 3.84 -5.62
CA ILE A 135 9.71 4.99 -5.56
C ILE A 135 11.16 4.53 -5.73
N GLU A 136 11.60 3.52 -4.97
CA GLU A 136 12.92 2.92 -5.06
C GLU A 136 13.22 2.43 -6.47
N SER A 137 12.27 1.70 -7.09
CA SER A 137 12.42 1.25 -8.48
C SER A 137 12.60 2.44 -9.43
N ALA A 138 11.81 3.50 -9.28
CA ALA A 138 11.92 4.68 -10.14
C ALA A 138 13.26 5.42 -9.97
N LEU A 139 13.80 5.48 -8.74
CA LEU A 139 15.11 6.08 -8.46
C LEU A 139 16.24 5.27 -9.10
N VAL A 140 16.24 3.94 -8.93
CA VAL A 140 17.23 3.03 -9.55
C VAL A 140 17.26 3.18 -11.07
N TYR A 141 16.09 3.22 -11.72
CA TYR A 141 16.02 3.41 -13.18
C TYR A 141 16.53 4.77 -13.65
N ASN A 142 16.43 5.82 -12.82
CA ASN A 142 16.98 7.13 -13.15
C ASN A 142 18.52 7.14 -13.04
N GLU A 143 19.08 6.52 -12.00
CA GLU A 143 20.54 6.40 -11.82
C GLU A 143 21.19 5.59 -12.95
N ASP A 144 20.57 4.49 -13.38
CA ASP A 144 21.04 3.68 -14.52
C ASP A 144 21.09 4.48 -15.82
N LEU A 145 20.13 5.40 -16.03
CA LEU A 145 20.11 6.28 -17.21
C LEU A 145 21.24 7.31 -17.14
N GLU A 146 21.50 7.91 -15.99
CA GLU A 146 22.61 8.87 -15.84
C GLU A 146 23.97 8.22 -16.14
N ILE A 147 24.21 6.99 -15.66
CA ILE A 147 25.45 6.25 -15.92
C ILE A 147 25.62 5.90 -17.41
N GLN A 148 24.54 5.55 -18.12
CA GLN A 148 24.61 5.18 -19.53
C GLN A 148 24.84 6.37 -20.48
N PHE A 149 24.55 7.58 -20.04
CA PHE A 149 24.70 8.81 -20.84
C PHE A 149 25.80 9.76 -20.32
N SER A 150 26.64 9.28 -19.39
CA SER A 150 27.87 9.94 -18.91
C SER A 150 29.10 9.45 -19.66
#